data_AF-A0A0M1J0D4-F1
#
_entry.id   AF-A0A0M1J0D4-F1
#
_cell.length_a   1.000
_cell.length_b   1.000
_cell.length_c   1.000
_cell.angle_alpha   90.00
_cell.angle_beta   90.00
_cell.angle_gamma   90.00
#
_symmetry.space_group_name_H-M   'P 1'
#
loop_
_entity.id
_entity.type
_entity.pdbx_description
1 polymer ?
#
loop_
_entity_poly.entity_id
_entity_poly.type
_entity_poly.pdbx_seq_one_letter_code
_entity_poly.pdbx_strand_id
1 'polypeptide(L)'
;MSVPPISNDITTNLIESFNKTFKALYKAKKGFNSFEKANNLISLFIFHYNFIRPHGSLNKLTPAEVARFQRNNLNKFSWFVAA
;
A
#
# COMPACT_ATOMS: atom_id res chain seq x y z
N MET A 1 32.96 1.83 5.99
CA MET A 1 32.55 0.81 5.01
C MET A 1 31.68 1.51 3.97
N SER A 2 32.10 1.59 2.71
CA SER A 2 31.32 2.25 1.65
C SER A 2 30.15 1.35 1.27
N VAL A 3 28.93 1.88 1.31
CA VAL A 3 27.75 1.14 0.84
C VAL A 3 27.86 0.96 -0.67
N PRO A 4 27.66 -0.25 -1.21
CA PRO A 4 27.66 -0.45 -2.64
C PRO A 4 26.52 0.36 -3.29
N PRO A 5 26.74 0.93 -4.48
CA PRO A 5 25.69 1.64 -5.20
C PRO A 5 24.52 0.68 -5.45
N ILE A 6 23.32 1.15 -5.09
CA ILE A 6 22.07 0.43 -5.33
C ILE A 6 21.91 0.30 -6.85
N SER A 7 21.60 -0.91 -7.36
CA SER A 7 21.35 -1.14 -8.78
C SER A 7 20.28 -0.17 -9.30
N ASN A 8 20.60 0.57 -10.36
CA ASN A 8 19.70 1.53 -10.99
C ASN A 8 18.52 0.86 -11.73
N ASP A 9 18.51 -0.46 -11.85
CA ASP A 9 17.51 -1.22 -12.61
C ASP A 9 16.14 -1.25 -11.89
N ILE A 10 16.12 -0.99 -10.58
CA ILE A 10 14.91 -0.86 -9.78
C ILE A 10 14.84 0.56 -9.22
N THR A 11 13.97 1.40 -9.80
CA THR A 11 13.79 2.78 -9.31
C THR A 11 13.09 2.77 -7.95
N THR A 12 13.70 3.38 -6.93
CA THR A 12 13.16 3.51 -5.56
C THR A 12 11.88 4.35 -5.47
N ASN A 13 11.58 5.11 -6.53
CA ASN A 13 10.46 6.04 -6.62
C ASN A 13 9.10 5.42 -6.24
N LEU A 14 8.86 4.14 -6.57
CA LEU A 14 7.61 3.46 -6.25
C LEU A 14 7.45 3.26 -4.73
N ILE A 15 8.46 2.71 -4.07
CA ILE A 15 8.41 2.47 -2.62
C ILE A 15 8.46 3.78 -1.84
N GLU A 16 9.15 4.79 -2.35
CA GLU A 16 9.15 6.15 -1.77
C GLU A 16 7.76 6.79 -1.83
N SER A 17 7.08 6.74 -2.98
CA SER A 17 5.72 7.27 -3.15
C SER A 17 4.72 6.56 -2.23
N PHE A 18 4.83 5.24 -2.12
CA PHE A 18 4.04 4.43 -1.20
C PHE A 18 4.25 4.88 0.25
N ASN A 19 5.50 4.89 0.72
CA ASN A 19 5.84 5.25 2.11
C ASN A 19 5.48 6.70 2.44
N LYS A 20 5.64 7.63 1.48
CA LYS A 20 5.23 9.03 1.64
C LYS A 20 3.72 9.15 1.86
N THR A 21 2.93 8.41 1.09
CA THR A 21 1.47 8.36 1.22
C THR A 21 1.06 7.76 2.57
N PHE A 22 1.68 6.65 2.96
CA PHE A 22 1.42 6.02 4.26
C PHE A 22 1.75 6.98 5.41
N LYS A 23 2.89 7.67 5.33
CA LYS A 23 3.33 8.65 6.33
C LYS A 23 2.40 9.84 6.49
N ALA A 24 1.85 10.35 5.40
CA ALA A 24 0.82 11.39 5.47
C ALA A 24 -0.44 10.88 6.18
N LEU A 25 -0.88 9.66 5.89
CA LEU A 25 -2.09 9.08 6.47
C LEU A 25 -1.95 8.77 7.96
N TYR A 26 -0.87 8.10 8.40
CA TYR A 26 -0.76 7.73 9.81
C TYR A 26 -0.42 8.94 10.70
N LYS A 27 0.27 9.98 10.19
CA LYS A 27 0.50 11.22 10.94
C LYS A 27 -0.79 11.95 11.29
N ALA A 28 -1.84 11.80 10.47
CA ALA A 28 -3.15 12.35 10.76
C ALA A 28 -3.90 11.58 11.87
N LYS A 29 -3.42 10.40 12.28
CA LYS A 29 -4.00 9.60 13.36
C LYS A 29 -3.28 9.89 14.68
N LYS A 30 -4.03 10.03 15.77
CA LYS A 30 -3.49 10.18 17.14
C LYS A 30 -3.07 8.82 17.70
N GLY A 31 -1.93 8.31 17.23
CA GLY A 31 -1.30 7.09 17.76
C GLY A 31 -2.07 5.79 17.50
N PHE A 32 -1.47 4.68 17.94
CA PHE A 32 -2.05 3.35 17.89
C PHE A 32 -2.14 2.79 19.30
N ASN A 33 -3.36 2.56 19.78
CA ASN A 33 -3.60 2.09 21.15
C ASN A 33 -3.17 0.62 21.39
N SER A 34 -2.81 -0.11 20.34
CA SER A 34 -2.26 -1.47 20.41
C SER A 34 -1.52 -1.84 19.12
N PHE A 35 -0.67 -2.86 19.19
CA PHE A 35 0.03 -3.43 18.02
C PHE A 35 -0.95 -3.97 16.97
N GLU A 36 -2.01 -4.64 17.41
CA GLU A 36 -3.09 -5.14 16.56
C GLU A 36 -3.76 -4.01 15.76
N LYS A 37 -4.09 -2.89 16.40
CA LYS A 37 -4.67 -1.72 15.73
C LYS A 37 -3.71 -1.10 14.70
N ALA A 38 -2.40 -1.13 14.97
CA ALA A 38 -1.40 -0.69 14.00
C ALA A 38 -1.38 -1.62 12.77
N ASN A 39 -1.39 -2.94 12.98
CA ASN A 39 -1.44 -3.91 11.88
C ASN A 39 -2.73 -3.79 11.07
N ASN A 40 -3.88 -3.60 11.72
CA ASN A 40 -5.15 -3.40 11.03
C ASN A 40 -5.13 -2.13 10.17
N LEU A 41 -4.53 -1.03 10.64
CA LEU A 41 -4.37 0.17 9.82
C LEU A 41 -3.45 -0.09 8.62
N ILE A 42 -2.30 -0.75 8.83
CA ILE A 42 -1.35 -1.06 7.75
C ILE A 42 -2.02 -1.92 6.69
N SER A 43 -2.73 -2.98 7.09
CA SER A 43 -3.48 -3.85 6.20
C SER A 43 -4.56 -3.10 5.42
N LEU A 44 -5.36 -2.27 6.10
CA LEU A 44 -6.38 -1.45 5.45
C LEU A 44 -5.76 -0.47 4.46
N PHE A 45 -4.61 0.12 4.80
CA PHE A 45 -3.88 1.01 3.91
C PHE A 45 -3.37 0.29 2.66
N ILE A 46 -2.73 -0.88 2.82
CA ILE A 46 -2.24 -1.69 1.70
C ILE A 46 -3.39 -2.05 0.77
N PHE A 47 -4.53 -2.49 1.32
CA PHE A 47 -5.71 -2.83 0.54
C PHE A 47 -6.24 -1.61 -0.22
N HIS A 48 -6.46 -0.49 0.47
CA HIS A 48 -6.96 0.72 -0.15
C HIS A 48 -6.00 1.25 -1.24
N TYR A 49 -4.70 1.26 -0.98
CA TYR A 49 -3.70 1.78 -1.92
C TYR A 49 -3.62 0.93 -3.20
N ASN A 50 -3.66 -0.40 -3.07
CA ASN A 50 -3.45 -1.32 -4.20
C ASN A 50 -4.73 -1.64 -4.98
N PHE A 51 -5.90 -1.62 -4.34
CA PHE A 51 -7.14 -2.15 -4.95
C PHE A 51 -8.28 -1.13 -5.04
N ILE A 52 -8.23 -0.01 -4.33
CA ILE A 52 -9.34 0.98 -4.31
C ILE A 52 -8.91 2.31 -4.91
N ARG A 53 -7.72 2.82 -4.55
CA ARG A 53 -7.27 4.16 -4.90
C ARG A 53 -6.76 4.20 -6.34
N PRO A 54 -7.39 4.96 -7.25
CA PRO A 54 -6.81 5.25 -8.55
C PRO A 54 -5.63 6.22 -8.40
N HIS A 55 -4.56 6.03 -9.16
CA HIS A 55 -3.38 6.88 -9.11
C HIS A 55 -3.21 7.64 -10.43
N GLY A 56 -2.98 8.95 -10.35
CA GLY A 56 -2.77 9.78 -11.54
C GLY A 56 -1.56 9.33 -12.37
N SER A 57 -0.49 8.90 -11.72
CA SER A 57 0.71 8.34 -12.35
C SER A 57 0.47 6.99 -13.04
N LEU A 58 -0.66 6.34 -12.77
CA LEU A 58 -1.08 5.06 -13.34
C LEU A 58 -2.29 5.22 -14.26
N ASN A 59 -2.44 6.37 -14.93
CA ASN A 59 -3.58 6.64 -15.82
C ASN A 59 -4.95 6.50 -15.13
N LYS A 60 -5.04 6.88 -13.85
CA LYS A 60 -6.24 6.72 -13.00
C LYS A 60 -6.64 5.26 -12.76
N LEU A 61 -5.72 4.33 -12.92
CA LEU A 61 -5.88 2.93 -12.52
C LEU A 61 -5.29 2.69 -11.12
N THR A 62 -5.71 1.59 -10.51
CA THR A 62 -5.12 1.05 -9.29
C THR A 62 -3.85 0.23 -9.62
N PRO A 63 -2.93 0.05 -8.65
CA PRO A 63 -1.75 -0.80 -8.85
C PRO A 63 -2.12 -2.24 -9.23
N ALA A 64 -3.19 -2.79 -8.65
CA ALA A 64 -3.68 -4.13 -8.99
C ALA A 64 -4.15 -4.22 -10.45
N GLU A 65 -4.85 -3.21 -10.96
CA GLU A 65 -5.29 -3.17 -12.36
C GLU A 65 -4.09 -3.09 -13.32
N VAL A 66 -3.09 -2.26 -13.01
CA VAL A 66 -1.86 -2.16 -13.80
C VAL A 66 -1.09 -3.49 -13.79
N ALA A 67 -1.06 -4.18 -12.65
CA ALA A 67 -0.47 -5.50 -12.51
C ALA A 67 -1.28 -6.62 -13.19
N ARG A 68 -2.39 -6.28 -13.88
CA ARG A 68 -3.33 -7.23 -14.51
C ARG A 68 -3.81 -8.29 -13.52
N PHE A 69 -4.05 -7.88 -12.27
CA PHE A 69 -4.57 -8.78 -11.25
C PHE A 69 -5.92 -9.33 -11.70
N GLN A 70 -5.96 -10.63 -12.01
CA GLN A 70 -7.19 -11.30 -12.42
C GLN A 70 -8.11 -11.44 -11.21
N ARG A 71 -9.20 -10.67 -11.24
CA ARG A 71 -10.23 -10.65 -10.20
C ARG A 71 -11.01 -11.96 -10.24
N ASN A 72 -10.48 -13.01 -9.62
CA ASN A 72 -11.30 -14.15 -9.26
C ASN A 72 -12.30 -13.66 -8.20
N ASN A 73 -13.61 -13.88 -8.40
CA ASN A 73 -14.69 -13.43 -7.51
C ASN A 73 -14.69 -14.15 -6.14
N LEU A 74 -13.54 -14.62 -5.67
CA LEU A 74 -13.41 -15.34 -4.41
C LEU A 74 -12.93 -14.36 -3.33
N ASN A 75 -13.86 -14.04 -2.43
CA ASN A 75 -13.62 -13.51 -1.10
C ASN A 75 -13.10 -12.07 -0.97
N LYS A 76 -13.75 -11.13 -1.67
CA LYS A 76 -13.69 -9.68 -1.35
C LYS A 76 -14.01 -9.37 0.13
N PHE A 77 -14.72 -10.27 0.81
CA PHE A 77 -15.19 -10.09 2.19
C PHE A 77 -14.36 -10.83 3.26
N SER A 78 -13.44 -11.72 2.90
CA SER A 78 -12.68 -12.47 3.93
C SER A 78 -11.79 -11.56 4.78
N TRP A 79 -11.28 -10.46 4.21
CA TRP A 79 -10.48 -9.48 4.95
C TRP A 79 -11.30 -8.63 5.94
N PHE A 80 -12.62 -8.51 5.74
CA PHE A 80 -13.50 -7.77 6.67
C PHE A 80 -13.98 -8.62 7.85
N VAL A 81 -13.90 -9.95 7.76
CA VAL A 81 -14.38 -10.89 8.79
C VAL A 81 -13.34 -11.13 9.89
N ALA A 82 -12.07 -10.74 9.66
CA ALA A 82 -10.97 -10.95 10.60
C ALA A 82 -10.65 -9.73 11.49
N ALA A 83 -11.50 -8.70 11.51
CA ALA A 83 -11.37 -7.49 12.33
C ALA A 83 -12.50 -7.42 13.37
#